data_AF-A0A7S3CD14-F1
#
_entry.id   AF-A0A7S3CD14-F1
#
_cell.length_a   1.000
_cell.length_b   1.000
_cell.length_c   1.000
_cell.angle_alpha   90.00
_cell.angle_beta   90.00
_cell.angle_gamma   90.00
#
_symmetry.space_group_name_H-M   'P 1'
#
loop_
_entity.id
_entity.type
_entity.pdbx_description
1 polymer ?
#
loop_
_entity_poly.entity_id
_entity_poly.type
_entity_poly.pdbx_seq_one_letter_code
_entity_poly.pdbx_strand_id
1 'polypeptide(L)'
;VHAAIAAFGRVTGRDQLDGFYKNILKRMATSLQGVQQNQGDKGAKDAAAEQQGMLMDIAAALVPGLKPEALEKLLGIVNVSVVYKDPGIQKKSYKLLRAILSRSADLKSRSLEGVRESLSNAQSSCYAPAKKYRLLCVRAMVSILDEASADVADSDKQDAMTSLVTEIVMCTKEKNSKTHHAALD
;
A
#
# COMPACT_ATOMS: atom_id res chain seq x y z
N VAL A 1 2.15 -17.06 -11.34
CA VAL A 1 1.19 -16.07 -11.88
C VAL A 1 1.68 -14.62 -11.73
N HIS A 2 1.92 -14.10 -10.53
CA HIS A 2 2.32 -12.68 -10.35
C HIS A 2 3.60 -12.28 -11.12
N ALA A 3 4.61 -13.16 -11.20
CA ALA A 3 5.82 -12.91 -11.97
C ALA A 3 5.55 -12.75 -13.48
N ALA A 4 4.61 -13.53 -14.03
CA ALA A 4 4.21 -13.44 -15.43
C ALA A 4 3.43 -12.14 -15.71
N ILE A 5 2.54 -11.74 -14.79
CA ILE A 5 1.81 -10.46 -14.88
C ILE A 5 2.79 -9.27 -14.78
N ALA A 6 3.76 -9.34 -13.88
CA ALA A 6 4.80 -8.31 -13.76
C ALA A 6 5.70 -8.26 -14.99
N ALA A 7 6.04 -9.40 -15.58
CA ALA A 7 6.77 -9.47 -16.85
C ALA A 7 5.95 -8.85 -17.98
N PHE A 8 4.66 -9.21 -18.10
CA PHE A 8 3.73 -8.60 -19.04
C PHE A 8 3.67 -7.07 -18.87
N GLY A 9 3.57 -6.59 -17.63
CA GLY A 9 3.58 -5.16 -17.31
C GLY A 9 4.84 -4.42 -17.72
N ARG A 10 5.99 -5.09 -17.78
CA ARG A 10 7.28 -4.51 -18.21
C ARG A 10 7.47 -4.52 -19.73
N VAL A 11 6.97 -5.55 -20.43
CA VAL A 11 7.16 -5.69 -21.89
C VAL A 11 6.08 -5.02 -22.72
N THR A 12 4.90 -4.78 -22.12
CA THR A 12 3.78 -4.12 -22.80
C THR A 12 3.97 -2.61 -22.77
N GLY A 13 3.77 -1.94 -23.92
CA GLY A 13 3.84 -0.49 -24.00
C GLY A 13 2.87 0.19 -23.04
N ARG A 14 3.29 1.29 -22.39
CA ARG A 14 2.48 1.99 -21.36
C ARG A 14 1.09 2.39 -21.84
N ASP A 15 0.92 2.68 -23.13
CA ASP A 15 -0.38 3.03 -23.73
C ASP A 15 -1.32 1.81 -23.84
N GLN A 16 -0.77 0.65 -24.20
CA GLN A 16 -1.54 -0.60 -24.28
C GLN A 16 -1.93 -1.10 -22.89
N LEU A 17 -1.07 -0.85 -21.88
CA LEU A 17 -1.34 -1.21 -20.49
C LEU A 17 -2.45 -0.34 -19.86
N ASP A 18 -2.65 0.89 -20.35
CA ASP A 18 -3.55 1.87 -19.76
C ASP A 18 -5.03 1.42 -19.80
N GLY A 19 -5.46 0.81 -20.91
CA GLY A 19 -6.82 0.25 -21.02
C GLY A 19 -7.07 -0.90 -20.05
N PHE A 20 -6.12 -1.84 -19.96
CA PHE A 20 -6.18 -2.96 -19.03
C PHE A 20 -6.20 -2.48 -17.57
N TYR A 21 -5.35 -1.51 -17.26
CA TYR A 21 -5.24 -0.93 -15.94
C TYR A 21 -6.50 -0.16 -15.51
N LYS A 22 -7.08 0.67 -16.39
CA LYS A 22 -8.35 1.37 -16.12
C LYS A 22 -9.47 0.41 -15.76
N ASN A 23 -9.53 -0.74 -16.43
CA ASN A 23 -10.49 -1.79 -16.11
C ASN A 23 -10.25 -2.39 -14.72
N ILE A 24 -9.00 -2.64 -14.35
CA ILE A 24 -8.65 -3.12 -13.00
C ILE A 24 -9.04 -2.09 -11.94
N LEU A 25 -8.66 -0.82 -12.11
CA LEU A 25 -9.04 0.25 -11.19
C LEU A 25 -10.54 0.34 -11.00
N LYS A 26 -11.30 0.34 -12.10
CA LYS A 26 -12.77 0.41 -12.05
C LYS A 26 -13.32 -0.77 -11.24
N ARG A 27 -12.85 -1.99 -11.51
CA ARG A 27 -13.26 -3.19 -10.77
C ARG A 27 -12.86 -3.14 -9.29
N MET A 28 -11.69 -2.59 -8.96
CA MET A 28 -11.24 -2.42 -7.57
C MET A 28 -12.13 -1.44 -6.81
N ALA A 29 -12.48 -0.31 -7.42
CA ALA A 29 -13.36 0.67 -6.82
C ALA A 29 -14.76 0.09 -6.56
N THR A 30 -15.34 -0.59 -7.56
CA THR A 30 -16.66 -1.24 -7.43
C THR A 30 -16.64 -2.36 -6.41
N SER A 31 -15.62 -3.22 -6.42
CA SER A 31 -15.52 -4.34 -5.47
C SER A 31 -15.38 -3.81 -4.03
N LEU A 32 -14.60 -2.75 -3.81
CA LEU A 32 -14.47 -2.12 -2.49
C LEU A 32 -15.81 -1.57 -1.97
N GLN A 33 -16.59 -0.93 -2.83
CA GLN A 33 -17.95 -0.47 -2.49
C GLN A 33 -18.88 -1.64 -2.15
N GLY A 34 -18.81 -2.74 -2.90
CA GLY A 34 -19.59 -3.95 -2.63
C GLY A 34 -19.30 -4.57 -1.25
N VAL A 35 -18.03 -4.58 -0.82
CA VAL A 35 -17.67 -5.07 0.53
C VAL A 35 -18.25 -4.16 1.63
N GLN A 36 -18.42 -2.86 1.37
CA GLN A 36 -19.00 -1.90 2.33
C GLN A 36 -20.52 -2.03 2.46
N GLN A 37 -21.21 -2.35 1.36
CA GLN A 37 -22.67 -2.38 1.26
C GLN A 37 -23.28 -3.74 1.68
N ASN A 38 -22.58 -4.86 1.49
CA ASN A 38 -23.11 -6.21 1.75
C ASN A 38 -23.04 -6.65 3.23
N GLN A 39 -23.46 -5.81 4.17
CA GLN A 39 -23.35 -6.12 5.61
C GLN A 39 -24.24 -7.29 6.08
N GLY A 40 -25.27 -7.67 5.32
CA GLY A 40 -26.23 -8.73 5.67
C GLY A 40 -25.97 -10.12 5.08
N ASP A 41 -25.17 -10.23 4.01
CA ASP A 41 -24.85 -11.51 3.35
C ASP A 41 -23.34 -11.79 3.44
N LYS A 42 -22.99 -12.67 4.38
CA LYS A 42 -21.60 -13.08 4.61
C LYS A 42 -20.95 -13.68 3.37
N GLY A 43 -21.68 -14.49 2.59
CA GLY A 43 -21.15 -15.13 1.39
C GLY A 43 -20.80 -14.11 0.30
N ALA A 44 -21.71 -13.17 0.04
CA ALA A 44 -21.47 -12.09 -0.92
C ALA A 44 -20.34 -11.15 -0.48
N LYS A 45 -20.23 -10.87 0.83
CA LYS A 45 -19.14 -10.06 1.39
C LYS A 45 -17.78 -10.74 1.25
N ASP A 46 -17.69 -12.03 1.59
CA ASP A 46 -16.45 -12.80 1.51
C ASP A 46 -15.97 -12.91 0.05
N ALA A 47 -16.88 -13.17 -0.89
CA ALA A 47 -16.57 -13.19 -2.32
C ALA A 47 -16.07 -11.83 -2.82
N ALA A 48 -16.69 -10.72 -2.40
CA ALA A 48 -16.26 -9.37 -2.76
C ALA A 48 -14.89 -9.02 -2.16
N ALA A 49 -14.59 -9.48 -0.94
CA ALA A 49 -13.29 -9.28 -0.30
C ALA A 49 -12.19 -10.10 -0.97
N GLU A 50 -12.48 -11.34 -1.37
CA GLU A 50 -11.57 -12.17 -2.15
C GLU A 50 -11.27 -11.56 -3.52
N GLN A 51 -12.31 -11.13 -4.24
CA GLN A 51 -12.17 -10.42 -5.51
C GLN A 51 -11.32 -9.15 -5.33
N GLN A 52 -11.56 -8.37 -4.29
CA GLN A 52 -10.77 -7.17 -4.00
C GLN A 52 -9.30 -7.50 -3.75
N GLY A 53 -9.03 -8.54 -2.94
CA GLY A 53 -7.68 -9.01 -2.67
C GLY A 53 -6.94 -9.49 -3.91
N MET A 54 -7.63 -10.21 -4.80
CA MET A 54 -7.08 -10.64 -6.10
C MET A 54 -6.72 -9.44 -6.97
N LEU A 55 -7.63 -8.47 -7.12
CA LEU A 55 -7.39 -7.27 -7.92
C LEU A 55 -6.22 -6.44 -7.39
N MET A 56 -6.06 -6.33 -6.07
CA MET A 56 -4.91 -5.68 -5.44
C MET A 56 -3.58 -6.38 -5.75
N ASP A 57 -3.53 -7.71 -5.71
CA ASP A 57 -2.32 -8.46 -6.07
C ASP A 57 -1.95 -8.29 -7.55
N ILE A 58 -2.96 -8.28 -8.45
CA ILE A 58 -2.74 -8.00 -9.88
C ILE A 58 -2.23 -6.57 -10.06
N ALA A 59 -2.87 -5.59 -9.42
CA ALA A 59 -2.45 -4.20 -9.48
C ALA A 59 -1.00 -4.02 -9.00
N ALA A 60 -0.61 -4.70 -7.91
CA ALA A 60 0.74 -4.66 -7.36
C ALA A 60 1.78 -5.18 -8.38
N ALA A 61 1.44 -6.24 -9.11
CA ALA A 61 2.30 -6.78 -10.16
C ALA A 61 2.46 -5.82 -11.36
N LEU A 62 1.46 -5.00 -11.65
CA LEU A 62 1.47 -4.05 -12.76
C LEU A 62 2.16 -2.72 -12.44
N VAL A 63 2.36 -2.38 -11.16
CA VAL A 63 2.97 -1.11 -10.72
C VAL A 63 4.22 -0.72 -11.52
N PRO A 64 5.19 -1.62 -11.84
CA PRO A 64 6.38 -1.25 -12.61
C PRO A 64 6.08 -0.67 -14.01
N GLY A 65 4.95 -1.04 -14.62
CA GLY A 65 4.55 -0.60 -15.96
C GLY A 65 3.60 0.60 -15.99
N LEU A 66 3.11 1.08 -14.84
CA LEU A 66 2.12 2.14 -14.80
C LEU A 66 2.68 3.52 -15.18
N LYS A 67 1.83 4.38 -15.72
CA LYS A 67 2.12 5.82 -15.83
C LYS A 67 1.99 6.51 -14.47
N PRO A 68 2.68 7.63 -14.21
CA PRO A 68 2.56 8.36 -12.95
C PRO A 68 1.12 8.71 -12.56
N GLU A 69 0.28 9.14 -13.51
CA GLU A 69 -1.12 9.51 -13.25
C GLU A 69 -1.98 8.31 -12.84
N ALA A 70 -1.66 7.14 -13.38
CA ALA A 70 -2.24 5.87 -12.96
C ALA A 70 -1.79 5.56 -11.53
N LEU A 71 -0.48 5.65 -11.25
CA LEU A 71 0.06 5.38 -9.93
C LEU A 71 -0.62 6.21 -8.83
N GLU A 72 -0.85 7.50 -9.09
CA GLU A 72 -1.58 8.41 -8.18
C GLU A 72 -3.03 7.98 -7.93
N LYS A 73 -3.75 7.55 -8.98
CA LYS A 73 -5.12 7.03 -8.83
C LYS A 73 -5.16 5.75 -8.01
N LEU A 74 -4.20 4.86 -8.22
CA LEU A 74 -4.07 3.64 -7.45
C LEU A 74 -3.83 3.94 -5.97
N LEU A 75 -2.96 4.91 -5.70
CA LEU A 75 -2.67 5.36 -4.35
C LEU A 75 -3.90 5.87 -3.62
N GLY A 76 -4.77 6.63 -4.31
CA GLY A 76 -6.05 7.07 -3.76
C GLY A 76 -6.95 5.91 -3.28
N ILE A 77 -7.04 4.82 -4.04
CA ILE A 77 -7.78 3.62 -3.63
C ILE A 77 -7.10 2.95 -2.42
N VAL A 78 -5.78 2.86 -2.46
CA VAL A 78 -4.99 2.20 -1.40
C VAL A 78 -5.17 2.92 -0.07
N ASN A 79 -5.13 4.24 -0.04
CA ASN A 79 -5.30 5.04 1.19
C ASN A 79 -6.63 4.78 1.89
N VAL A 80 -7.72 4.52 1.15
CA VAL A 80 -9.01 4.11 1.74
C VAL A 80 -8.94 2.69 2.30
N SER A 81 -8.22 1.80 1.61
CA SER A 81 -8.22 0.37 1.91
C SER A 81 -7.22 -0.07 3.01
N VAL A 82 -6.24 0.77 3.39
CA VAL A 82 -5.28 0.46 4.48
C VAL A 82 -5.90 0.58 5.88
N VAL A 83 -7.00 1.32 6.01
CA VAL A 83 -7.78 1.44 7.26
C VAL A 83 -9.04 0.57 7.26
N TYR A 84 -9.17 -0.31 6.27
CA TYR A 84 -10.37 -1.13 6.10
C TYR A 84 -10.51 -2.17 7.22
N LYS A 85 -11.74 -2.38 7.71
CA LYS A 85 -12.08 -3.33 8.80
C LYS A 85 -12.16 -4.79 8.31
N ASP A 86 -11.21 -5.20 7.48
CA ASP A 86 -11.02 -6.58 7.04
C ASP A 86 -9.51 -6.90 7.01
N PRO A 87 -9.03 -7.91 7.76
CA PRO A 87 -7.61 -8.25 7.82
C PRO A 87 -7.01 -8.67 6.48
N GLY A 88 -7.81 -9.30 5.61
CA GLY A 88 -7.39 -9.77 4.30
C GLY A 88 -7.15 -8.61 3.35
N ILE A 89 -8.12 -7.71 3.24
CA ILE A 89 -8.03 -6.48 2.45
C ILE A 89 -6.87 -5.63 2.98
N GLN A 90 -6.84 -5.31 4.27
CA GLN A 90 -5.80 -4.45 4.85
C GLN A 90 -4.38 -4.98 4.55
N LYS A 91 -4.16 -6.30 4.69
CA LYS A 91 -2.88 -6.93 4.35
C LYS A 91 -2.51 -6.74 2.86
N LYS A 92 -3.47 -6.90 1.95
CA LYS A 92 -3.25 -6.73 0.51
C LYS A 92 -3.05 -5.25 0.14
N SER A 93 -3.75 -4.34 0.81
CA SER A 93 -3.57 -2.90 0.69
C SER A 93 -2.13 -2.48 1.00
N TYR A 94 -1.56 -2.97 2.10
CA TYR A 94 -0.15 -2.66 2.44
C TYR A 94 0.85 -3.28 1.46
N LYS A 95 0.59 -4.49 0.94
CA LYS A 95 1.43 -5.06 -0.13
C LYS A 95 1.42 -4.19 -1.38
N LEU A 96 0.25 -3.70 -1.77
CA LEU A 96 0.08 -2.82 -2.91
C LEU A 96 0.74 -1.45 -2.65
N LEU A 97 0.55 -0.88 -1.46
CA LEU A 97 1.21 0.35 -1.05
C LEU A 97 2.74 0.22 -1.15
N ARG A 98 3.31 -0.88 -0.64
CA ARG A 98 4.75 -1.14 -0.73
C ARG A 98 5.25 -1.21 -2.17
N ALA A 99 4.46 -1.76 -3.09
CA ALA A 99 4.80 -1.76 -4.52
C ALA A 99 4.73 -0.35 -5.11
N ILE A 100 3.74 0.46 -4.74
CA ILE A 100 3.63 1.86 -5.17
C ILE A 100 4.83 2.69 -4.66
N LEU A 101 5.20 2.52 -3.38
CA LEU A 101 6.32 3.25 -2.76
C LEU A 101 7.68 2.91 -3.37
N SER A 102 7.85 1.76 -4.07
CA SER A 102 9.09 1.51 -4.82
C SER A 102 9.24 2.39 -6.07
N ARG A 103 8.21 3.18 -6.40
CA ARG A 103 8.20 4.20 -7.44
C ARG A 103 7.88 5.57 -6.85
N SER A 104 8.39 5.85 -5.65
CA SER A 104 8.19 7.11 -4.92
C SER A 104 8.59 8.34 -5.74
N ALA A 105 9.63 8.25 -6.56
CA ALA A 105 10.08 9.33 -7.44
C ALA A 105 9.04 9.75 -8.50
N ASP A 106 8.08 8.87 -8.83
CA ASP A 106 6.98 9.18 -9.75
C ASP A 106 5.74 9.76 -9.03
N LEU A 107 5.77 9.87 -7.70
CA LEU A 107 4.67 10.38 -6.88
C LEU A 107 4.86 11.85 -6.52
N LYS A 108 3.76 12.57 -6.35
CA LYS A 108 3.77 13.94 -5.83
C LYS A 108 4.15 13.95 -4.35
N SER A 109 4.88 14.97 -3.92
CA SER A 109 5.26 15.17 -2.51
C SER A 109 4.05 15.16 -1.57
N ARG A 110 2.95 15.84 -1.96
CA ARG A 110 1.68 15.84 -1.20
C ARG A 110 1.07 14.44 -1.06
N SER A 111 1.24 13.59 -2.06
CA SER A 111 0.74 12.21 -2.00
C SER A 111 1.56 11.38 -1.02
N LEU A 112 2.88 11.56 -0.97
CA LEU A 112 3.76 10.92 0.00
C LEU A 112 3.45 11.37 1.44
N GLU A 113 3.17 12.67 1.64
CA GLU A 113 2.72 13.19 2.93
C GLU A 113 1.40 12.56 3.38
N GLY A 114 0.42 12.45 2.47
CA GLY A 114 -0.84 11.77 2.77
C GLY A 114 -0.66 10.28 3.11
N VAL A 115 0.34 9.61 2.53
CA VAL A 115 0.71 8.24 2.92
C VAL A 115 1.27 8.22 4.34
N ARG A 116 2.16 9.16 4.68
CA ARG A 116 2.73 9.28 6.04
C ARG A 116 1.62 9.42 7.08
N GLU A 117 0.68 10.33 6.87
CA GLU A 117 -0.48 10.53 7.74
C GLU A 117 -1.34 9.27 7.84
N SER A 118 -1.65 8.65 6.69
CA SER A 118 -2.43 7.41 6.64
C SER A 118 -1.75 6.28 7.41
N LEU A 119 -0.42 6.19 7.33
CA LEU A 119 0.34 5.21 8.11
C LEU A 119 0.23 5.52 9.60
N SER A 120 0.42 6.76 10.04
CA SER A 120 0.29 7.11 11.47
C SER A 120 -1.10 6.78 12.01
N ASN A 121 -2.15 7.20 11.30
CA ASN A 121 -3.55 6.99 11.70
C ASN A 121 -3.96 5.51 11.73
N ALA A 122 -3.39 4.68 10.86
CA ALA A 122 -3.71 3.26 10.77
C ALA A 122 -2.98 2.39 11.80
N GLN A 123 -2.05 2.93 12.60
CA GLN A 123 -1.20 2.15 13.51
C GLN A 123 -2.02 1.35 14.54
N SER A 124 -2.98 2.01 15.20
CA SER A 124 -3.80 1.39 16.25
C SER A 124 -4.85 0.42 15.72
N SER A 125 -5.22 0.54 14.44
CA SER A 125 -6.23 -0.29 13.76
C SER A 125 -5.62 -1.37 12.86
N CYS A 126 -4.30 -1.56 12.92
CA CYS A 126 -3.61 -2.55 12.09
C CYS A 126 -3.79 -3.98 12.65
N TYR A 127 -4.45 -4.84 11.88
CA TYR A 127 -4.60 -6.26 12.20
C TYR A 127 -3.26 -7.00 12.16
N ALA A 128 -3.08 -7.99 13.03
CA ALA A 128 -1.86 -8.78 13.14
C ALA A 128 -1.35 -9.37 11.79
N PRO A 129 -2.20 -9.89 10.89
CA PRO A 129 -1.75 -10.41 9.59
C PRO A 129 -1.19 -9.34 8.64
N ALA A 130 -1.51 -8.06 8.88
CA ALA A 130 -1.12 -6.93 8.06
C ALA A 130 0.14 -6.21 8.59
N LYS A 131 0.43 -6.31 9.90
CA LYS A 131 1.53 -5.60 10.59
C LYS A 131 2.89 -5.71 9.90
N LYS A 132 3.29 -6.91 9.47
CA LYS A 132 4.54 -7.10 8.71
C LYS A 132 4.59 -6.21 7.45
N TYR A 133 3.53 -6.20 6.65
CA TYR A 133 3.51 -5.47 5.39
C TYR A 133 3.39 -3.96 5.60
N ARG A 134 2.67 -3.55 6.65
CA ARG A 134 2.68 -2.18 7.13
C ARG A 134 4.10 -1.73 7.47
N LEU A 135 4.83 -2.53 8.24
CA LEU A 135 6.20 -2.21 8.65
C LEU A 135 7.14 -2.03 7.46
N LEU A 136 6.97 -2.84 6.40
CA LEU A 136 7.70 -2.64 5.14
C LEU A 136 7.36 -1.31 4.45
N CYS A 137 6.14 -0.79 4.60
CA CYS A 137 5.76 0.53 4.09
C CYS A 137 6.37 1.65 4.95
N VAL A 138 6.37 1.48 6.28
CA VAL A 138 7.03 2.41 7.22
C VAL A 138 8.52 2.53 6.91
N ARG A 139 9.21 1.39 6.72
CA ARG A 139 10.62 1.35 6.29
C ARG A 139 10.84 2.08 4.97
N ALA A 140 10.01 1.81 3.97
CA ALA A 140 10.10 2.51 2.68
C ALA A 140 9.92 4.02 2.84
N MET A 141 9.03 4.46 3.72
CA MET A 141 8.82 5.89 4.00
C MET A 141 10.03 6.53 4.67
N VAL A 142 10.70 5.82 5.59
CA VAL A 142 11.96 6.29 6.19
C VAL A 142 13.02 6.50 5.09
N SER A 143 13.21 5.54 4.19
CA SER A 143 14.15 5.68 3.07
C SER A 143 13.80 6.85 2.14
N ILE A 144 12.51 7.04 1.82
CA ILE A 144 12.05 8.16 0.99
C ILE A 144 12.35 9.51 1.65
N LEU A 145 12.13 9.61 2.96
CA LEU A 145 12.45 10.82 3.70
C LEU A 145 13.97 11.05 3.75
N ASP A 146 14.77 10.00 3.92
CA ASP A 146 16.23 10.10 3.93
C ASP A 146 16.78 10.64 2.60
N GLU A 147 16.28 10.11 1.49
CA GLU A 147 16.64 10.52 0.12
C GLU A 147 16.14 11.93 -0.26
N ALA A 148 15.08 12.44 0.36
CA ALA A 148 14.60 13.79 0.12
C ALA A 148 15.65 14.81 0.59
N SER A 149 16.20 15.59 -0.36
CA SER A 149 17.34 16.50 -0.22
C SER A 149 17.39 17.27 1.09
N ALA A 150 18.58 17.30 1.72
CA ALA A 150 18.89 17.88 3.02
C ALA A 150 18.93 19.42 3.06
N ASP A 151 18.09 20.09 2.27
CA ASP A 151 17.99 21.54 2.33
C ASP A 151 17.12 21.92 3.53
N VAL A 152 17.83 22.38 4.55
CA VAL A 152 17.36 22.91 5.84
C VAL A 152 17.00 21.83 6.85
N ALA A 153 17.40 22.09 8.11
CA ALA A 153 16.96 21.39 9.30
C ALA A 153 15.44 21.49 9.42
N ASP A 154 14.74 20.65 8.68
CA ASP A 154 13.30 20.52 8.74
C ASP A 154 12.99 19.69 9.98
N SER A 155 12.66 20.39 11.07
CA SER A 155 12.21 19.78 12.32
C SER A 155 11.08 18.79 12.06
N ASP A 156 10.22 19.07 11.08
CA ASP A 156 9.07 18.22 10.76
C ASP A 156 9.52 16.91 10.10
N LYS A 157 10.58 16.94 9.30
CA LYS A 157 11.24 15.75 8.74
C LYS A 157 11.86 14.89 9.85
N GLN A 158 12.58 15.53 10.79
CA GLN A 158 13.22 14.83 11.90
C GLN A 158 12.18 14.20 12.85
N ASP A 159 11.12 14.92 13.17
CA ASP A 159 10.01 14.41 13.99
C ASP A 159 9.28 13.25 13.30
N ALA A 160 9.03 13.37 11.99
CA ALA A 160 8.45 12.30 11.20
C ALA A 160 9.33 11.05 11.17
N MET A 161 10.64 11.20 10.93
CA MET A 161 11.60 10.09 10.99
C MET A 161 11.60 9.45 12.39
N THR A 162 11.65 10.25 13.43
CA THR A 162 11.67 9.78 14.82
C THR A 162 10.42 8.98 15.15
N SER A 163 9.24 9.44 14.73
CA SER A 163 7.97 8.73 14.90
C SER A 163 7.97 7.37 14.20
N LEU A 164 8.37 7.32 12.93
CA LEU A 164 8.42 6.09 12.13
C LEU A 164 9.44 5.08 12.68
N VAL A 165 10.64 5.54 13.05
CA VAL A 165 11.68 4.70 13.65
C VAL A 165 11.25 4.17 15.02
N THR A 166 10.60 5.00 15.83
CA THR A 166 10.05 4.55 17.12
C THR A 166 9.04 3.42 16.93
N GLU A 167 8.18 3.51 15.91
CA GLU A 167 7.27 2.41 15.58
C GLU A 167 8.02 1.12 15.21
N ILE A 168 9.09 1.21 14.41
CA ILE A 168 9.93 0.06 14.05
C ILE A 168 10.54 -0.57 15.31
N VAL A 169 11.15 0.25 16.17
CA VAL A 169 11.74 -0.20 17.44
C VAL A 169 10.70 -0.87 18.32
N MET A 170 9.48 -0.34 18.40
CA MET A 170 8.40 -0.98 19.17
C MET A 170 8.02 -2.35 18.60
N CYS A 171 8.06 -2.52 17.27
CA CYS A 171 7.81 -3.81 16.61
C CYS A 171 8.90 -4.86 16.89
N THR A 172 10.10 -4.48 17.34
CA THR A 172 11.13 -5.43 17.79
C THR A 172 10.73 -6.17 19.07
N LYS A 173 9.73 -5.68 19.81
CA LYS A 173 9.21 -6.31 21.04
C LYS A 173 7.93 -7.13 20.79
N GLU A 174 7.48 -7.24 19.54
CA GLU A 174 6.26 -7.99 19.19
C GLU A 174 6.46 -9.51 19.36
N LYS A 175 5.45 -10.18 19.92
CA LYS A 175 5.43 -11.65 20.02
C LYS A 175 5.27 -12.33 18.66
N ASN A 176 4.71 -11.63 17.67
CA ASN A 176 4.55 -12.17 16.33
C ASN A 176 5.91 -12.26 15.62
N SER A 177 6.43 -13.49 15.48
CA SER A 177 7.73 -13.76 14.86
C SER A 177 7.91 -13.12 13.48
N LYS A 178 6.86 -13.04 12.64
CA LYS A 178 6.94 -12.44 11.30
C LYS A 178 7.07 -10.91 11.36
N THR A 179 6.39 -10.26 12.30
CA THR A 179 6.50 -8.81 12.52
C THR A 179 7.84 -8.47 13.16
N HIS A 180 8.25 -9.24 14.17
CA HIS A 180 9.55 -9.12 14.83
C HIS A 180 10.71 -9.24 13.84
N HIS A 181 10.75 -10.29 13.01
CA HIS A 181 11.79 -10.44 11.98
C HIS A 181 11.81 -9.26 11.00
N ALA A 182 10.65 -8.77 10.58
CA ALA A 182 10.58 -7.64 9.65
C ALA A 182 11.03 -6.30 10.27
N ALA A 183 11.09 -6.20 11.60
CA ALA A 183 11.60 -5.03 12.32
C ALA A 183 13.13 -5.03 12.47
N LEU A 184 13.75 -6.22 12.39
CA LEU A 184 15.20 -6.39 12.55
C LEU A 184 15.96 -6.43 11.22
N ASP A 185 15.28 -6.88 10.16
CA ASP A 185 15.75 -6.77 8.77
C ASP A 185 15.67 -5.32 8.28
#